data_AF-A0A1R0KFE5-F1
#
_entry.id   AF-A0A1R0KFE5-F1
#
_cell.length_a   1.000
_cell.length_b   1.000
_cell.length_c   1.000
_cell.angle_alpha   90.00
_cell.angle_beta   90.00
_cell.angle_gamma   90.00
#
_symmetry.space_group_name_H-M   'P 1'
#
loop_
_entity.id
_entity.type
_entity.pdbx_description
1 polymer ?
#
loop_
_entity_poly.entity_id
_entity_poly.type
_entity_poly.pdbx_seq_one_letter_code
_entity_poly.pdbx_strand_id
1 'polypeptide(L)'
;MSHPNPSQAPPRPPSWFPDPLDESLLRYWDGHRWTFYTADRPVPAPSAPPRQAPQPSPAPAARPDIAAALRNVRGVLVGSMKEVNLLPGYLRPEEQVLALTSAQGEGQGVLACTNRRLLFLFVGVVRRQFLEVDWNQTKHIFYSRSTKTFSVYTTKFIKRAVPAFTVRVNNLDDANSIAYAAQSAAAAPRLDVV
;
A
#
# COMPACT_ATOMS: atom_id res chain seq x y z
N MET A 1 -12.26 63.05 -47.44
CA MET A 1 -13.35 62.71 -46.52
C MET A 1 -14.11 61.54 -47.10
N SER A 2 -13.88 60.31 -46.61
CA SER A 2 -14.69 59.12 -46.94
C SER A 2 -14.56 58.07 -45.82
N HIS A 3 -15.57 57.94 -44.96
CA HIS A 3 -16.00 56.65 -44.39
C HIS A 3 -17.23 56.23 -45.22
N PRO A 4 -17.49 54.93 -45.55
CA PRO A 4 -17.71 53.88 -44.54
C PRO A 4 -17.36 52.43 -44.97
N ASN A 5 -17.31 51.49 -44.02
CA ASN A 5 -18.21 50.32 -43.96
C ASN A 5 -17.96 49.55 -42.63
N PRO A 6 -18.96 49.27 -41.78
CA PRO A 6 -18.74 48.51 -40.56
C PRO A 6 -18.31 47.08 -40.90
N SER A 7 -17.27 46.62 -40.20
CA SER A 7 -16.70 45.28 -40.29
C SER A 7 -17.79 44.21 -40.21
N GLN A 8 -18.17 43.66 -41.36
CA GLN A 8 -19.10 42.54 -41.47
C GLN A 8 -18.38 41.30 -40.90
N ALA A 9 -18.70 40.94 -39.65
CA ALA A 9 -18.17 39.74 -39.02
C ALA A 9 -18.53 38.51 -39.87
N PRO A 10 -17.63 37.52 -39.99
CA PRO A 10 -17.92 36.31 -40.77
C PRO A 10 -19.18 35.61 -40.26
N PRO A 11 -19.98 34.99 -41.15
CA PRO A 11 -21.21 34.32 -40.77
C PRO A 11 -20.89 33.21 -39.76
N ARG A 12 -21.50 33.30 -38.56
CA ARG A 12 -21.34 32.29 -37.52
C ARG A 12 -21.93 30.96 -38.01
N PRO A 13 -21.19 29.85 -37.95
CA PRO A 13 -21.72 28.55 -38.36
C PRO A 13 -22.84 28.08 -37.42
N PRO A 14 -23.74 27.21 -37.90
CA PRO A 14 -24.78 26.63 -37.05
C PRO A 14 -24.17 25.86 -35.87
N SER A 15 -24.50 26.25 -34.63
CA SER A 15 -23.96 25.62 -33.43
C SER A 15 -24.74 26.01 -32.16
N TRP A 16 -24.43 25.35 -31.06
CA TRP A 16 -24.95 25.69 -29.72
C TRP A 16 -24.09 26.77 -29.09
N PHE A 17 -24.71 27.83 -28.62
CA PHE A 17 -24.03 28.95 -27.99
C PHE A 17 -24.77 29.38 -26.70
N PRO A 18 -24.11 30.08 -25.77
CA PRO A 18 -24.76 30.68 -24.61
C PRO A 18 -26.02 31.46 -24.98
N ASP A 19 -27.14 31.20 -24.29
CA ASP A 19 -28.37 31.97 -24.46
C ASP A 19 -28.19 33.38 -23.86
N PRO A 20 -28.36 34.47 -24.64
CA PRO A 20 -28.20 35.84 -24.13
C PRO A 20 -29.21 36.22 -23.05
N LEU A 21 -30.33 35.49 -22.96
CA LEU A 21 -31.39 35.74 -22.00
C LEU A 21 -31.26 34.89 -20.72
N ASP A 22 -30.55 33.76 -20.80
CA ASP A 22 -30.32 32.86 -19.67
C ASP A 22 -28.94 32.18 -19.78
N GLU A 23 -27.99 32.62 -18.95
CA GLU A 23 -26.62 32.12 -19.00
C GLU A 23 -26.50 30.62 -18.66
N SER A 24 -27.51 30.02 -18.03
CA SER A 24 -27.55 28.59 -17.69
C SER A 24 -27.91 27.71 -18.88
N LEU A 25 -28.39 28.29 -19.98
CA LEU A 25 -28.82 27.58 -21.17
C LEU A 25 -27.88 27.80 -22.36
N LEU A 26 -27.90 26.82 -23.25
CA LEU A 26 -27.39 26.92 -24.61
C LEU A 26 -28.58 27.04 -25.56
N ARG A 27 -28.54 28.00 -26.48
CA ARG A 27 -29.51 28.15 -27.56
C ARG A 27 -28.85 27.82 -28.90
N TYR A 28 -29.58 27.17 -29.79
CA TYR A 28 -29.06 26.80 -31.11
C TYR A 28 -29.17 27.98 -32.09
N TRP A 29 -28.04 28.36 -32.68
CA TRP A 29 -27.93 29.29 -33.82
C TRP A 29 -27.91 28.47 -35.11
N ASP A 30 -28.77 28.80 -36.08
CA ASP A 30 -28.89 28.03 -37.34
C ASP A 30 -28.02 28.56 -38.49
N GLY A 31 -27.15 29.53 -38.21
CA GLY A 31 -26.35 30.23 -39.22
C GLY A 31 -26.89 31.60 -39.62
N HIS A 32 -28.20 31.83 -39.45
CA HIS A 32 -28.88 33.08 -39.85
C HIS A 32 -29.64 33.74 -38.70
N ARG A 33 -30.22 32.96 -37.77
CA ARG A 33 -30.95 33.43 -36.60
C ARG A 33 -30.85 32.45 -35.42
N TRP A 34 -31.20 32.94 -34.23
CA TRP A 34 -31.42 32.10 -33.06
C TRP A 34 -32.72 31.32 -33.23
N THR A 35 -32.67 30.02 -32.93
CA THR A 35 -33.85 29.15 -32.92
C THR A 35 -34.43 29.04 -31.51
N PHE A 36 -35.61 28.42 -31.37
CA PHE A 36 -36.22 28.13 -30.07
C PHE A 36 -35.67 26.86 -29.40
N TYR A 37 -34.71 26.17 -30.03
CA TYR A 37 -34.08 25.01 -29.42
C TYR A 37 -33.10 25.45 -28.33
N THR A 38 -33.38 25.04 -27.11
CA THR A 38 -32.53 25.25 -25.93
C THR A 38 -32.09 23.91 -25.35
N ALA A 39 -30.89 23.88 -24.79
CA ALA A 39 -30.34 22.76 -24.04
C ALA A 39 -29.72 23.28 -22.74
N ASP A 40 -29.78 22.48 -21.68
CA ASP A 40 -29.09 22.84 -20.44
C ASP A 40 -27.59 22.90 -20.70
N ARG A 41 -26.93 23.97 -20.24
CA ARG A 41 -25.47 24.01 -20.26
C ARG A 41 -24.96 22.94 -19.29
N PRO A 42 -24.12 21.99 -19.73
CA PRO A 42 -23.49 21.07 -18.82
C PRO A 42 -22.62 21.88 -17.86
N VAL A 43 -23.01 21.98 -16.59
CA VAL A 43 -22.13 22.49 -15.55
C VAL A 43 -21.04 21.45 -15.38
N PRO A 44 -19.75 21.77 -15.62
CA PRO A 44 -18.70 20.83 -15.30
C PRO A 44 -18.81 20.50 -13.81
N ALA A 45 -19.01 19.22 -13.50
CA ALA A 45 -19.01 18.77 -12.12
C ALA A 45 -17.75 19.30 -11.43
N PRO A 46 -17.83 19.80 -10.18
CA PRO A 46 -16.65 20.22 -9.47
C PRO A 46 -15.66 19.05 -9.48
N SER A 47 -14.48 19.28 -10.06
CA SER A 47 -13.40 18.31 -10.06
C SER A 47 -13.09 17.99 -8.61
N ALA A 48 -13.49 16.79 -8.18
CA ALA A 48 -13.03 16.22 -6.93
C ALA A 48 -11.50 16.30 -6.91
N PRO A 49 -10.84 16.50 -5.74
CA PRO A 49 -9.40 16.28 -5.66
C PRO A 49 -9.11 14.91 -6.28
N PRO A 50 -8.06 14.76 -7.10
CA PRO A 50 -7.89 13.58 -7.92
C PRO A 50 -7.97 12.34 -7.02
N ARG A 51 -9.10 11.63 -7.11
CA ARG A 51 -9.14 10.23 -6.68
C ARG A 51 -8.13 9.57 -7.58
N GLN A 52 -7.01 9.15 -7.01
CA GLN A 52 -6.08 8.27 -7.70
C GLN A 52 -6.93 7.15 -8.28
N ALA A 53 -6.95 7.02 -9.61
CA ALA A 53 -7.45 5.81 -10.25
C ALA A 53 -6.77 4.62 -9.55
N PRO A 54 -7.41 3.45 -9.42
CA PRO A 54 -6.68 2.24 -9.12
C PRO A 54 -5.57 2.14 -10.17
N GLN A 55 -4.34 2.49 -9.77
CA GLN A 55 -3.20 2.36 -10.64
C GLN A 55 -3.13 0.87 -10.97
N PRO A 56 -2.95 0.48 -12.25
CA PRO A 56 -2.65 -0.90 -12.56
C PRO A 56 -1.44 -1.29 -11.71
N SER A 57 -1.62 -2.29 -10.85
CA SER A 57 -0.59 -2.78 -9.94
C SER A 57 0.68 -2.99 -10.75
N PRO A 58 1.80 -2.30 -10.46
CA PRO A 58 3.04 -2.62 -11.11
C PRO A 58 3.43 -4.05 -10.72
N ALA A 59 3.61 -4.91 -11.73
CA ALA A 59 4.41 -6.13 -11.60
C ALA A 59 5.77 -5.76 -10.94
N PRO A 60 6.37 -6.66 -10.13
CA PRO A 60 7.00 -6.30 -8.86
C PRO A 60 8.24 -5.41 -9.03
N ALA A 61 8.02 -4.10 -9.08
CA ALA A 61 9.01 -3.14 -8.64
C ALA A 61 9.32 -3.42 -7.16
N ALA A 62 10.59 -3.34 -6.77
CA ALA A 62 11.05 -3.57 -5.40
C ALA A 62 10.06 -2.98 -4.38
N ARG A 63 9.42 -3.87 -3.61
CA ARG A 63 8.34 -3.51 -2.69
C ARG A 63 8.80 -2.37 -1.76
N PRO A 64 8.20 -1.17 -1.84
CA PRO A 64 8.72 0.03 -1.16
C PRO A 64 8.67 -0.09 0.38
N ASP A 65 7.73 -0.88 0.89
CA ASP A 65 7.60 -1.27 2.30
C ASP A 65 8.78 -2.11 2.77
N ILE A 66 9.28 -3.06 1.95
CA ILE A 66 10.49 -3.83 2.27
C ILE A 66 11.71 -2.90 2.31
N ALA A 67 11.83 -1.99 1.33
CA ALA A 67 12.90 -0.99 1.31
C ALA A 67 12.83 -0.04 2.52
N ALA A 68 11.64 0.34 2.97
CA ALA A 68 11.44 1.15 4.16
C ALA A 68 11.83 0.40 5.44
N ALA A 69 11.40 -0.85 5.58
CA ALA A 69 11.77 -1.70 6.70
C ALA A 69 13.29 -1.94 6.76
N LEU A 70 13.95 -2.15 5.61
CA LEU A 70 15.40 -2.29 5.49
C LEU A 70 16.17 -1.08 6.04
N ARG A 71 15.71 0.14 5.74
CA ARG A 71 16.36 1.38 6.23
C ARG A 71 16.34 1.49 7.76
N ASN A 72 15.40 0.81 8.41
CA ASN A 72 15.24 0.86 9.87
C ASN A 72 16.03 -0.23 10.60
N VAL A 73 16.59 -1.22 9.89
CA VAL A 73 17.41 -2.28 10.47
C VAL A 73 18.70 -1.71 11.04
N ARG A 74 19.01 -2.05 12.29
CA ARG A 74 20.23 -1.65 13.00
C ARG A 74 21.27 -2.76 13.01
N GLY A 75 20.84 -4.03 12.93
CA GLY A 75 21.69 -5.19 12.85
C GLY A 75 22.33 -5.40 11.47
N VAL A 76 23.30 -6.30 11.43
CA VAL A 76 24.00 -6.68 10.21
C VAL A 76 23.20 -7.76 9.49
N LEU A 77 22.78 -7.48 8.25
CA LEU A 77 22.02 -8.41 7.40
C LEU A 77 22.89 -9.37 6.56
N VAL A 78 24.18 -9.48 6.88
CA VAL A 78 25.11 -10.36 6.16
C VAL A 78 24.62 -11.80 6.27
N GLY A 79 24.42 -12.44 5.12
CA GLY A 79 23.88 -13.80 5.02
C GLY A 79 22.36 -13.90 4.86
N SER A 80 21.62 -12.79 5.05
CA SER A 80 20.15 -12.76 4.96
C SER A 80 19.61 -11.96 3.77
N MET A 81 20.47 -11.25 3.01
CA MET A 81 20.00 -10.41 1.90
C MET A 81 19.36 -11.18 0.75
N LYS A 82 19.76 -12.45 0.55
CA LYS A 82 19.08 -13.33 -0.40
C LYS A 82 17.61 -13.49 -0.01
N GLU A 83 17.33 -13.78 1.25
CA GLU A 83 15.98 -13.95 1.78
C GLU A 83 15.18 -12.65 1.72
N VAL A 84 15.81 -11.49 1.96
CA VAL A 84 15.17 -10.18 1.74
C VAL A 84 14.73 -10.02 0.29
N ASN A 85 15.58 -10.40 -0.68
CA ASN A 85 15.25 -10.32 -2.11
C ASN A 85 14.17 -11.32 -2.53
N LEU A 86 14.09 -12.47 -1.86
CA LEU A 86 13.07 -13.49 -2.10
C LEU A 86 11.73 -13.17 -1.42
N LEU A 87 11.76 -12.36 -0.36
CA LEU A 87 10.60 -12.04 0.47
C LEU A 87 9.34 -11.62 -0.32
N PRO A 88 9.40 -10.78 -1.37
CA PRO A 88 8.21 -10.45 -2.18
C PRO A 88 7.42 -11.67 -2.68
N GLY A 89 8.08 -12.78 -3.02
CA GLY A 89 7.44 -14.01 -3.48
C GLY A 89 6.70 -14.79 -2.38
N TYR A 90 6.88 -14.42 -1.12
CA TYR A 90 6.24 -15.02 0.05
C TYR A 90 5.18 -14.12 0.69
N LEU A 91 4.98 -12.91 0.15
CA LEU A 91 4.01 -11.96 0.64
C LEU A 91 2.74 -12.00 -0.21
N ARG A 92 1.59 -11.84 0.44
CA ARG A 92 0.31 -11.64 -0.26
C ARG A 92 0.31 -10.25 -0.93
N PRO A 93 -0.42 -10.03 -2.04
CA PRO A 93 -0.41 -8.75 -2.77
C PRO A 93 -0.67 -7.52 -1.89
N GLU A 94 -1.56 -7.64 -0.92
CA GLU A 94 -1.99 -6.58 0.00
C GLU A 94 -1.28 -6.63 1.38
N GLU A 95 -0.41 -7.61 1.59
CA GLU A 95 0.42 -7.71 2.79
C GLU A 95 1.55 -6.68 2.72
N GLN A 96 1.82 -5.95 3.79
CA GLN A 96 2.87 -4.94 3.86
C GLN A 96 3.87 -5.28 4.96
N VAL A 97 5.16 -5.15 4.68
CA VAL A 97 6.23 -5.33 5.67
C VAL A 97 6.38 -4.06 6.51
N LEU A 98 6.18 -4.21 7.82
CA LEU A 98 6.25 -3.12 8.79
C LEU A 98 7.64 -3.01 9.43
N ALA A 99 8.26 -4.16 9.67
CA ALA A 99 9.63 -4.27 10.18
C ALA A 99 10.23 -5.61 9.74
N LEU A 100 11.55 -5.66 9.59
CA LEU A 100 12.29 -6.89 9.30
C LEU A 100 13.64 -6.88 9.99
N THR A 101 14.26 -8.05 10.15
CA THR A 101 15.62 -8.20 10.69
C THR A 101 16.24 -9.52 10.23
N SER A 102 17.57 -9.62 10.25
CA SER A 102 18.24 -10.92 10.21
C SER A 102 17.85 -11.74 11.44
N ALA A 103 17.60 -13.01 11.23
CA ALA A 103 17.34 -13.96 12.29
C ALA A 103 17.92 -15.33 11.96
N GLN A 104 18.22 -16.13 12.98
CA GLN A 104 18.72 -17.49 12.83
C GLN A 104 17.64 -18.48 13.29
N GLY A 105 17.14 -19.29 12.36
CA GLY A 105 16.35 -20.49 12.63
C GLY A 105 17.23 -21.72 12.46
N GLU A 106 16.86 -22.63 11.55
CA GLU A 106 17.75 -23.67 11.03
C GLU A 106 18.93 -23.10 10.24
N GLY A 107 18.77 -21.92 9.65
CA GLY A 107 19.81 -21.14 8.97
C GLY A 107 19.66 -19.64 9.20
N GLN A 108 20.62 -18.86 8.67
CA GLN A 108 20.53 -17.40 8.64
C GLN A 108 19.48 -16.98 7.61
N GLY A 109 18.46 -16.26 8.07
CA GLY A 109 17.33 -15.83 7.25
C GLY A 109 16.79 -14.49 7.69
N VAL A 110 15.55 -14.21 7.32
CA VAL A 110 14.85 -12.96 7.63
C VAL A 110 13.62 -13.26 8.47
N LEU A 111 13.51 -12.58 9.61
CA LEU A 111 12.26 -12.43 10.34
C LEU A 111 11.57 -11.16 9.88
N ALA A 112 10.35 -11.25 9.36
CA ALA A 112 9.55 -10.13 8.91
C ALA A 112 8.23 -10.05 9.67
N CYS A 113 7.91 -8.84 10.12
CA CYS A 113 6.64 -8.47 10.70
C CYS A 113 5.81 -7.74 9.66
N THR A 114 4.63 -8.27 9.35
CA THR A 114 3.72 -7.68 8.36
C THR A 114 2.45 -7.17 9.01
N ASN A 115 1.61 -6.47 8.24
CA ASN A 115 0.25 -6.11 8.68
C ASN A 115 -0.66 -7.35 8.89
N ARG A 116 -0.26 -8.55 8.48
CA ARG A 116 -1.07 -9.78 8.52
C ARG A 116 -0.56 -10.83 9.51
N ARG A 117 0.77 -10.98 9.60
CA ARG A 117 1.45 -12.07 10.31
C ARG A 117 2.90 -11.77 10.66
N LEU A 118 3.46 -12.58 11.53
CA LEU A 118 4.90 -12.72 11.65
C LEU A 118 5.35 -13.91 10.80
N LEU A 119 6.43 -13.74 10.03
CA LEU A 119 7.01 -14.83 9.25
C LEU A 119 8.54 -14.84 9.35
N PHE A 120 9.11 -16.04 9.27
CA PHE A 120 10.54 -16.27 9.12
C PHE A 120 10.81 -17.04 7.83
N LEU A 121 11.78 -16.58 7.05
CA LEU A 121 12.21 -17.19 5.79
C LEU A 121 13.72 -17.47 5.83
N PHE A 122 14.09 -18.70 5.50
CA PHE A 122 15.46 -19.12 5.22
C PHE A 122 15.49 -20.04 4.00
N VAL A 123 16.38 -19.77 3.04
CA VAL A 123 16.55 -20.59 1.84
C VAL A 123 18.02 -20.95 1.66
N GLY A 124 18.44 -22.07 2.25
CA GLY A 124 19.73 -22.71 2.00
C GLY A 124 19.76 -23.54 0.71
N VAL A 125 20.93 -24.09 0.39
CA VAL A 125 21.12 -24.98 -0.78
C VAL A 125 20.39 -26.31 -0.59
N VAL A 126 20.51 -26.88 0.61
CA VAL A 126 19.96 -28.21 0.95
C VAL A 126 18.65 -28.10 1.75
N ARG A 127 18.54 -27.07 2.60
CA ARG A 127 17.43 -26.90 3.53
C ARG A 127 16.74 -25.57 3.30
N ARG A 128 15.44 -25.55 3.52
CA ARG A 128 14.60 -24.35 3.51
C ARG A 128 13.74 -24.35 4.77
N GLN A 129 13.48 -23.18 5.33
CA GLN A 129 12.61 -23.04 6.48
C GLN A 129 11.69 -21.84 6.24
N PHE A 130 10.39 -22.07 6.35
CA PHE A 130 9.37 -21.04 6.28
C PHE A 130 8.42 -21.24 7.46
N LEU A 131 8.40 -20.27 8.36
CA LEU A 131 7.57 -20.28 9.56
C LEU A 131 6.67 -19.06 9.52
N GLU A 132 5.43 -19.20 9.92
CA GLU A 132 4.50 -18.08 9.97
C GLU A 132 3.45 -18.26 11.06
N VAL A 133 2.98 -17.14 11.59
CA VAL A 133 1.82 -17.08 12.49
C VAL A 133 1.01 -15.83 12.17
N ASP A 134 -0.24 -16.03 11.78
CA ASP A 134 -1.18 -14.93 11.55
C ASP A 134 -1.55 -14.21 12.86
N TRP A 135 -1.83 -12.90 12.81
CA TRP A 135 -2.14 -12.16 14.05
C TRP A 135 -3.44 -12.61 14.73
N ASN A 136 -4.38 -13.28 14.02
CA ASN A 136 -5.57 -13.86 14.64
C ASN A 136 -5.25 -15.07 15.52
N GLN A 137 -4.18 -15.79 15.20
CA GLN A 137 -3.71 -16.96 15.95
C GLN A 137 -2.71 -16.57 17.03
N THR A 138 -1.99 -15.46 16.85
CA THR A 138 -0.99 -14.99 17.82
C THR A 138 -1.63 -14.64 19.16
N LYS A 139 -1.18 -15.29 20.24
CA LYS A 139 -1.64 -15.01 21.61
C LYS A 139 -0.57 -14.35 22.47
N HIS A 140 0.70 -14.66 22.22
CA HIS A 140 1.81 -14.03 22.93
C HIS A 140 3.06 -14.02 22.05
N ILE A 141 3.80 -12.92 22.09
CA ILE A 141 5.15 -12.81 21.56
C ILE A 141 6.12 -12.51 22.70
N PHE A 142 7.25 -13.19 22.75
CA PHE A 142 8.24 -13.02 23.80
C PHE A 142 9.65 -12.96 23.20
N TYR A 143 10.41 -11.94 23.61
CA TYR A 143 11.83 -11.85 23.30
C TYR A 143 12.66 -12.04 24.58
N SER A 144 13.51 -13.06 24.58
CA SER A 144 14.45 -13.33 25.66
C SER A 144 15.79 -12.66 25.38
N ARG A 145 16.20 -11.71 26.23
CA ARG A 145 17.49 -11.02 26.09
C ARG A 145 18.69 -11.94 26.36
N SER A 146 18.55 -12.91 27.26
CA SER A 146 19.64 -13.82 27.64
C SER A 146 19.97 -14.81 26.51
N THR A 147 18.95 -15.38 25.88
CA THR A 147 19.10 -16.35 24.79
C THR A 147 19.04 -15.71 23.40
N LYS A 148 18.69 -14.42 23.33
CA LYS A 148 18.45 -13.66 22.10
C LYS A 148 17.39 -14.28 21.21
N THR A 149 16.40 -14.96 21.80
CA THR A 149 15.37 -15.70 21.07
C THR A 149 14.06 -14.93 21.05
N PHE A 150 13.47 -14.85 19.87
CA PHE A 150 12.14 -14.34 19.60
C PHE A 150 11.20 -15.53 19.40
N SER A 151 10.20 -15.67 20.27
CA SER A 151 9.28 -16.79 20.30
C SER A 151 7.84 -16.31 20.16
N VAL A 152 7.07 -17.00 19.32
CA VAL A 152 5.65 -16.71 19.09
C VAL A 152 4.80 -17.87 19.59
N TYR A 153 3.74 -17.58 20.32
CA TYR A 153 2.80 -18.55 20.85
C TYR A 153 1.41 -18.34 20.25
N THR A 154 0.79 -19.42 19.81
CA THR A 154 -0.62 -19.45 19.35
C THR A 154 -1.59 -19.92 20.43
N THR A 155 -1.05 -20.35 21.58
CA THR A 155 -1.81 -20.75 22.76
C THR A 155 -1.56 -19.77 23.90
N LYS A 156 -2.42 -19.80 24.93
CA LYS A 156 -2.21 -19.00 26.14
C LYS A 156 -0.84 -19.37 26.75
N PHE A 157 0.01 -18.37 26.95
CA PHE A 157 1.35 -18.59 27.48
C PHE A 157 1.28 -19.16 28.91
N ILE A 158 1.85 -20.34 29.10
CA ILE A 158 2.07 -21.02 30.37
C ILE A 158 3.51 -21.54 30.40
N LYS A 159 4.06 -21.89 31.58
CA LYS A 159 5.46 -22.33 31.72
C LYS A 159 5.89 -23.49 30.80
N ARG A 160 4.93 -24.31 30.32
CA ARG A 160 5.16 -25.44 29.40
C ARG A 160 4.64 -25.20 27.99
N ALA A 161 4.21 -23.98 27.66
CA ALA A 161 3.71 -23.67 26.33
C ALA A 161 4.84 -23.89 25.31
N VAL A 162 4.51 -24.57 24.23
CA VAL A 162 5.41 -24.75 23.09
C VAL A 162 5.19 -23.58 22.14
N PRO A 163 6.23 -22.83 21.76
CA PRO A 163 6.09 -21.77 20.79
C PRO A 163 5.76 -22.35 19.40
N ALA A 164 4.90 -21.67 18.66
CA ALA A 164 4.61 -21.98 17.26
C ALA A 164 5.87 -21.85 16.40
N PHE A 165 6.72 -20.86 16.68
CA PHE A 165 8.11 -20.89 16.27
C PHE A 165 9.01 -20.07 17.19
N THR A 166 10.32 -20.35 17.11
CA THR A 166 11.37 -19.58 17.77
C THR A 166 12.53 -19.36 16.81
N VAL A 167 13.01 -18.12 16.74
CA VAL A 167 14.21 -17.74 15.99
C VAL A 167 15.12 -16.89 16.86
N ARG A 168 16.42 -16.87 16.59
CA ARG A 168 17.37 -16.01 17.29
C ARG A 168 17.54 -14.69 16.54
N VAL A 169 17.35 -13.57 17.24
CA VAL A 169 17.56 -12.20 16.72
C VAL A 169 18.66 -11.58 17.57
N ASN A 170 19.83 -11.31 16.98
CA ASN A 170 21.01 -10.92 17.75
C ASN A 170 20.99 -9.46 18.23
N ASN A 171 20.37 -8.58 17.45
CA ASN A 171 20.30 -7.15 17.72
C ASN A 171 19.03 -6.85 18.53
N LEU A 172 19.20 -6.16 19.66
CA LEU A 172 18.11 -5.83 20.58
C LEU A 172 17.16 -4.77 20.01
N ASP A 173 17.68 -3.76 19.33
CA ASP A 173 16.88 -2.68 18.73
C ASP A 173 16.00 -3.23 17.61
N ASP A 174 16.51 -4.15 16.81
CA ASP A 174 15.74 -4.84 15.79
C ASP A 174 14.65 -5.72 16.41
N ALA A 175 14.97 -6.47 17.48
CA ALA A 175 13.98 -7.28 18.19
C ALA A 175 12.85 -6.42 18.79
N ASN A 176 13.19 -5.25 19.36
CA ASN A 176 12.21 -4.29 19.86
C ASN A 176 11.36 -3.71 18.71
N SER A 177 11.98 -3.40 17.57
CA SER A 177 11.29 -2.89 16.37
C SER A 177 10.28 -3.90 15.83
N ILE A 178 10.65 -5.19 15.77
CA ILE A 178 9.74 -6.28 15.41
C ILE A 178 8.59 -6.39 16.43
N ALA A 179 8.88 -6.34 17.73
CA ALA A 179 7.86 -6.44 18.77
C ALA A 179 6.85 -5.28 18.72
N TYR A 180 7.33 -4.04 18.54
CA TYR A 180 6.49 -2.86 18.41
C TYR A 180 5.59 -2.91 17.17
N ALA A 181 6.17 -3.30 16.03
CA ALA A 181 5.42 -3.49 14.79
C ALA A 181 4.34 -4.58 14.95
N ALA A 182 4.68 -5.70 15.60
CA ALA A 182 3.74 -6.79 15.84
C ALA A 182 2.59 -6.37 16.76
N GLN A 183 2.88 -5.61 17.82
CA GLN A 183 1.85 -5.09 18.71
C GLN A 183 0.90 -4.14 17.99
N SER A 184 1.44 -3.25 17.14
CA SER A 184 0.65 -2.31 16.34
C SER A 184 -0.23 -3.04 15.32
N ALA A 185 0.32 -4.04 14.63
CA ALA A 185 -0.40 -4.81 13.62
C ALA A 185 -1.48 -5.73 14.21
N ALA A 186 -1.23 -6.33 15.37
CA ALA A 186 -2.20 -7.16 16.06
C ALA A 186 -3.37 -6.36 16.65
N ALA A 187 -3.16 -5.09 16.98
CA ALA A 187 -4.19 -4.19 17.49
C ALA A 187 -5.03 -3.50 16.39
N ALA A 188 -4.61 -3.57 15.12
CA ALA A 188 -5.28 -2.89 14.03
C ALA A 188 -6.68 -3.51 13.75
N PRO A 189 -7.75 -2.69 13.66
CA PRO A 189 -9.08 -3.16 13.30
C PRO A 189 -9.06 -3.80 11.91
N ARG A 190 -9.46 -5.07 11.83
CA ARG A 190 -9.65 -5.76 10.56
C ARG A 190 -11.07 -5.46 10.08
N LEU A 191 -11.19 -4.51 9.17
CA LEU A 191 -12.44 -4.22 8.49
C LEU A 191 -12.66 -5.30 7.42
N ASP A 192 -13.56 -6.23 7.69
CA ASP A 192 -14.09 -7.13 6.66
C ASP A 192 -15.14 -6.35 5.87
N VAL A 193 -14.84 -6.02 4.61
CA VAL A 193 -15.85 -5.51 3.68
C VAL A 193 -16.56 -6.74 3.11
N VAL A 194 -17.79 -6.98 3.55
CA VAL A 194 -18.69 -8.02 3.00
C VAL A 194 -19.44 -7.47 1.80
#